data_AF-A0A7V9BCS6-F1
#
_entry.id   AF-A0A7V9BCS6-F1
#
_cell.length_a   1.000
_cell.length_b   1.000
_cell.length_c   1.000
_cell.angle_alpha   90.00
_cell.angle_beta   90.00
_cell.angle_gamma   90.00
#
_symmetry.space_group_name_H-M   'P 1'
#
loop_
_entity.id
_entity.type
_entity.pdbx_description
1 polymer ?
#
loop_
_entity_poly.entity_id
_entity_poly.type
_entity_poly.pdbx_seq_one_letter_code
_entity_poly.pdbx_strand_id
1 'polypeptide(L)'
;APIADIPAIGTRMPPQSPPVPAADLATVRDWILGGAKDANGETGGPKVTTPGSPPTGLRDAELATDRRGSGTITGSVVGEDREPLAGAFVTLLLAGEELEGGEEHYRVAETDAEGRFTLSDAPSGRFLLKAYAPNAIYVSRIVALDEGETEEIEFGLPSRVVPNPTISAPRVEGLELSLDVRGTNLDGNYTLAVNPDAGVTVELHSVDNAPGRWRATIPKPLPGRWVFMAVDEQCNISRFLTAAR
;
A
#
# COMPACT_ATOMS: atom_id res chain seq x y z
N ALA A 1 5.28 -2.29 23.93
CA ALA A 1 4.81 -3.60 23.42
C ALA A 1 4.15 -3.30 22.10
N PRO A 2 4.50 -4.06 21.06
CA PRO A 2 4.12 -3.72 19.70
C PRO A 2 2.62 -3.93 19.56
N ILE A 3 2.01 -3.09 18.74
CA ILE A 3 0.58 -3.15 18.49
C ILE A 3 0.32 -2.82 17.02
N ALA A 4 -0.41 -3.71 16.35
CA ALA A 4 -0.81 -3.56 14.96
C ALA A 4 -2.35 -3.62 14.84
N ASP A 5 -2.92 -2.74 14.03
CA ASP A 5 -4.35 -2.75 13.77
C ASP A 5 -4.81 -3.95 12.92
N ILE A 6 -6.11 -3.93 12.65
CA ILE A 6 -6.77 -4.89 11.79
C ILE A 6 -6.73 -4.34 10.36
N PRO A 7 -6.35 -5.16 9.36
CA PRO A 7 -6.14 -4.69 8.00
C PRO A 7 -7.36 -3.96 7.45
N ALA A 8 -7.11 -2.82 6.80
CA ALA A 8 -8.12 -2.03 6.11
C ALA A 8 -7.93 -2.14 4.59
N ILE A 9 -9.02 -2.22 3.84
CA ILE A 9 -9.02 -2.24 2.38
C ILE A 9 -9.28 -0.82 1.90
N GLY A 10 -8.33 -0.21 1.21
CA GLY A 10 -8.58 0.94 0.33
C GLY A 10 -9.24 2.19 0.93
N THR A 11 -8.97 2.59 2.18
CA THR A 11 -9.51 3.85 2.72
C THR A 11 -8.46 4.75 3.39
N ARG A 12 -8.46 6.04 3.03
CA ARG A 12 -8.17 7.15 3.97
C ARG A 12 -9.18 7.05 5.12
N MET A 13 -8.75 6.73 6.33
CA MET A 13 -9.64 6.74 7.50
C MET A 13 -10.03 8.17 7.88
N PRO A 14 -11.30 8.44 8.20
CA PRO A 14 -11.64 9.47 9.18
C PRO A 14 -11.81 8.84 10.57
N PRO A 15 -11.32 9.47 11.65
CA PRO A 15 -11.57 9.00 13.01
C PRO A 15 -13.08 9.11 13.34
N GLN A 16 -13.63 8.13 14.07
CA GLN A 16 -14.97 8.10 14.71
C GLN A 16 -16.17 7.47 13.95
N SER A 17 -16.12 6.20 13.52
CA SER A 17 -17.33 5.47 13.07
C SER A 17 -17.92 4.54 14.16
N PRO A 18 -19.27 4.41 14.28
CA PRO A 18 -19.94 3.57 15.28
C PRO A 18 -19.80 2.04 14.99
N PRO A 19 -20.11 1.16 15.97
CA PRO A 19 -19.98 -0.30 15.81
C PRO A 19 -20.92 -0.88 14.77
N VAL A 20 -20.45 -1.88 14.03
CA VAL A 20 -21.21 -2.56 12.97
C VAL A 20 -22.12 -3.66 13.55
N PRO A 21 -23.42 -3.69 13.19
CA PRO A 21 -24.35 -4.76 13.55
C PRO A 21 -23.93 -6.15 13.05
N ALA A 22 -24.29 -7.20 13.81
CA ALA A 22 -23.89 -8.59 13.49
C ALA A 22 -24.39 -9.11 12.13
N ALA A 23 -25.48 -8.55 11.58
CA ALA A 23 -25.97 -8.89 10.24
C ALA A 23 -25.03 -8.43 9.12
N ASP A 24 -24.25 -7.38 9.35
CA ASP A 24 -23.34 -6.81 8.37
C ASP A 24 -21.99 -7.55 8.33
N LEU A 25 -21.65 -8.32 9.37
CA LEU A 25 -20.42 -9.14 9.42
C LEU A 25 -20.46 -10.34 8.45
N ALA A 26 -21.63 -10.95 8.26
CA ALA A 26 -21.81 -12.00 7.27
C ALA A 26 -21.70 -11.43 5.85
N THR A 27 -22.27 -10.25 5.63
CA THR A 27 -22.18 -9.50 4.37
C THR A 27 -20.74 -9.11 4.05
N VAL A 28 -19.94 -8.66 5.02
CA VAL A 28 -18.51 -8.36 4.83
C VAL A 28 -17.72 -9.61 4.44
N ARG A 29 -17.99 -10.76 5.05
CA ARG A 29 -17.34 -12.02 4.71
C ARG A 29 -17.72 -12.50 3.31
N ASP A 30 -19.01 -12.44 2.97
CA ASP A 30 -19.50 -12.84 1.65
C ASP A 30 -19.10 -11.83 0.56
N TRP A 31 -18.83 -10.58 0.93
CA TRP A 31 -18.27 -9.53 0.06
C TRP A 31 -16.77 -9.71 -0.21
N ILE A 32 -16.01 -10.11 0.81
CA ILE A 32 -14.61 -10.57 0.67
C ILE A 32 -14.54 -11.77 -0.27
N LEU A 33 -15.47 -12.73 -0.14
CA LEU A 33 -15.58 -13.91 -1.01
C LEU A 33 -16.19 -13.62 -2.40
N GLY A 34 -16.73 -12.40 -2.61
CA GLY A 34 -17.47 -11.99 -3.81
C GLY A 34 -16.73 -11.00 -4.71
N GLY A 35 -15.49 -10.60 -4.39
CA GLY A 35 -14.67 -9.75 -5.25
C GLY A 35 -15.13 -8.28 -5.36
N ALA A 36 -15.66 -7.70 -4.28
CA ALA A 36 -15.88 -6.25 -4.11
C ALA A 36 -16.76 -5.55 -5.17
N LYS A 37 -18.01 -6.01 -5.37
CA LYS A 37 -19.05 -5.25 -6.08
C LYS A 37 -20.37 -5.24 -5.31
N ASP A 38 -21.03 -4.09 -5.27
CA ASP A 38 -22.41 -3.99 -4.77
C ASP A 38 -23.38 -4.59 -5.81
N ALA A 39 -24.62 -4.88 -5.40
CA ALA A 39 -25.63 -5.52 -6.27
C ALA A 39 -25.98 -4.72 -7.55
N ASN A 40 -25.61 -3.44 -7.60
CA ASN A 40 -25.76 -2.54 -8.76
C ASN A 40 -24.51 -2.48 -9.67
N GLY A 41 -23.43 -3.21 -9.35
CA GLY A 41 -22.22 -3.25 -10.16
C GLY A 41 -21.28 -2.05 -10.01
N GLU A 42 -21.60 -1.13 -9.09
CA GLU A 42 -20.73 -0.03 -8.72
C GLU A 42 -19.84 -0.41 -7.53
N THR A 43 -18.75 0.33 -7.35
CA THR A 43 -17.84 0.18 -6.22
C THR A 43 -18.10 1.34 -5.27
N GLY A 44 -19.26 1.32 -4.62
CA GLY A 44 -19.63 2.29 -3.58
C GLY A 44 -19.01 1.97 -2.22
N GLY A 45 -17.97 1.12 -2.22
CA GLY A 45 -17.36 0.39 -1.11
C GLY A 45 -17.91 0.72 0.27
N PRO A 46 -18.53 -0.23 1.01
CA PRO A 46 -18.83 0.04 2.40
C PRO A 46 -17.54 0.43 3.13
N LYS A 47 -17.62 1.45 3.99
CA LYS A 47 -16.63 1.69 5.04
C LYS A 47 -16.68 0.51 5.99
N VAL A 48 -16.06 -0.60 5.62
CA VAL A 48 -16.01 -1.79 6.44
C VAL A 48 -14.96 -1.52 7.52
N THR A 49 -15.43 -1.21 8.72
CA THR A 49 -14.61 -1.38 9.91
C THR A 49 -14.35 -2.87 10.06
N THR A 50 -13.10 -3.29 9.88
CA THR A 50 -12.71 -4.69 10.02
C THR A 50 -13.00 -5.14 11.45
N PRO A 51 -13.57 -6.35 11.66
CA PRO A 51 -14.00 -6.78 12.98
C PRO A 51 -12.84 -6.89 13.98
N GLY A 52 -12.97 -6.13 15.07
CA GLY A 52 -12.13 -6.13 16.25
C GLY A 52 -11.75 -4.71 16.66
N SER A 53 -11.58 -4.48 17.96
CA SER A 53 -11.03 -3.20 18.41
C SER A 53 -9.56 -3.15 18.00
N PRO A 54 -9.06 -2.01 17.45
CA PRO A 54 -7.63 -1.78 17.37
C PRO A 54 -7.00 -2.13 18.73
N PRO A 55 -5.79 -2.72 18.76
CA PRO A 55 -5.17 -3.04 20.04
C PRO A 55 -5.13 -1.80 20.92
N THR A 56 -5.44 -1.99 22.19
CA THR A 56 -5.43 -0.92 23.19
C THR A 56 -4.06 -0.21 23.15
N GLY A 57 -4.07 1.13 23.04
CA GLY A 57 -2.85 1.94 22.97
C GLY A 57 -2.41 2.35 21.56
N LEU A 58 -2.95 1.75 20.48
CA LEU A 58 -2.45 2.05 19.13
C LEU A 58 -2.78 3.50 18.74
N ARG A 59 -3.93 4.00 19.19
CA ARG A 59 -4.33 5.40 18.99
C ARG A 59 -3.56 6.39 19.86
N ASP A 60 -3.00 5.91 20.96
CA ASP A 60 -2.26 6.74 21.92
C ASP A 60 -0.77 6.81 21.60
N ALA A 61 -0.25 5.90 20.77
CA ALA A 61 1.13 5.93 20.28
C ALA A 61 1.42 7.22 19.49
N GLU A 62 2.60 7.79 19.69
CA GLU A 62 3.05 8.95 18.91
C GLU A 62 3.26 8.58 17.44
N LEU A 63 3.02 9.52 16.51
CA LEU A 63 3.29 9.29 15.10
C LEU A 63 4.79 9.17 14.86
N ALA A 64 5.18 8.17 14.08
CA ALA A 64 6.53 8.07 13.56
C ALA A 64 6.74 9.18 12.53
N THR A 65 7.65 10.10 12.85
CA THR A 65 8.01 11.24 11.98
C THR A 65 9.49 11.23 11.59
N ASP A 66 10.33 10.53 12.36
CA ASP A 66 11.71 10.27 11.94
C ASP A 66 11.70 9.21 10.85
N ARG A 67 12.49 9.46 9.82
CA ARG A 67 12.84 8.48 8.82
C ARG A 67 13.66 7.39 9.50
N ARG A 68 14.72 7.73 10.23
CA ARG A 68 15.62 6.73 10.80
C ARG A 68 14.93 5.90 11.89
N GLY A 69 15.26 4.62 11.91
CA GLY A 69 14.70 3.67 12.85
C GLY A 69 15.65 2.52 13.12
N SER A 70 15.37 1.77 14.16
CA SER A 70 16.08 0.55 14.55
C SER A 70 15.14 -0.66 14.68
N GLY A 71 13.83 -0.44 14.50
CA GLY A 71 12.83 -1.50 14.51
C GLY A 71 12.86 -2.34 13.23
N THR A 72 12.15 -3.46 13.27
CA THR A 72 12.03 -4.38 12.14
C THR A 72 10.58 -4.84 12.01
N ILE A 73 10.05 -4.84 10.79
CA ILE A 73 8.80 -5.54 10.45
C ILE A 73 9.15 -6.76 9.62
N THR A 74 8.68 -7.92 10.05
CA THR A 74 8.70 -9.16 9.27
C THR A 74 7.29 -9.56 8.93
N GLY A 75 7.10 -10.41 7.93
CA GLY A 75 5.76 -10.86 7.63
C GLY A 75 5.62 -11.63 6.35
N SER A 76 4.37 -11.87 5.96
CA SER A 76 4.00 -12.48 4.70
C SER A 76 2.86 -11.76 3.99
N VAL A 77 2.81 -11.91 2.68
CA VAL A 77 1.71 -11.46 1.82
C VAL A 77 1.15 -12.66 1.08
N VAL A 78 -0.16 -12.89 1.21
CA VAL A 78 -0.88 -13.99 0.57
C VAL A 78 -2.04 -13.45 -0.28
N GLY A 79 -2.43 -14.22 -1.29
CA GLY A 79 -3.59 -13.95 -2.13
C GLY A 79 -4.91 -14.36 -1.45
N GLU A 80 -6.02 -14.12 -2.14
CA GLU A 80 -7.36 -14.53 -1.70
C GLU A 80 -7.50 -16.04 -1.49
N ASP A 81 -6.78 -16.83 -2.29
CA ASP A 81 -6.68 -18.29 -2.16
C ASP A 81 -5.75 -18.75 -1.03
N ARG A 82 -5.14 -17.80 -0.31
CA ARG A 82 -4.09 -17.99 0.70
C ARG A 82 -2.79 -18.58 0.17
N GLU A 83 -2.57 -18.50 -1.14
CA GLU A 83 -1.26 -18.81 -1.71
C GLU A 83 -0.30 -17.63 -1.52
N PRO A 84 1.00 -17.88 -1.30
CA PRO A 84 1.98 -16.81 -1.15
C PRO A 84 2.12 -15.95 -2.41
N LEU A 85 2.16 -14.64 -2.25
CA LEU A 85 2.37 -13.70 -3.35
C LEU A 85 3.83 -13.28 -3.42
N ALA A 86 4.58 -13.87 -4.35
CA ALA A 86 5.95 -13.47 -4.66
C ALA A 86 5.99 -12.14 -5.44
N GLY A 87 6.96 -11.28 -5.13
CA GLY A 87 7.14 -9.98 -5.81
C GLY A 87 6.08 -8.93 -5.46
N ALA A 88 5.31 -9.14 -4.38
CA ALA A 88 4.47 -8.11 -3.78
C ALA A 88 5.35 -7.07 -3.07
N PHE A 89 4.86 -5.84 -2.96
CA PHE A 89 5.56 -4.78 -2.24
C PHE A 89 4.84 -4.43 -0.95
N VAL A 90 5.58 -4.31 0.14
CA VAL A 90 5.09 -3.71 1.40
C VAL A 90 5.82 -2.40 1.60
N THR A 91 5.10 -1.29 1.56
CA THR A 91 5.64 0.05 1.79
C THR A 91 5.31 0.54 3.19
N LEU A 92 6.20 1.35 3.76
CA LEU A 92 6.00 2.07 5.02
C LEU A 92 5.85 3.55 4.73
N LEU A 93 4.75 4.12 5.18
CA LEU A 93 4.38 5.51 5.05
C LEU A 93 4.42 6.14 6.44
N LEU A 94 5.23 7.17 6.59
CA LEU A 94 5.26 7.94 7.84
C LEU A 94 3.99 8.79 7.92
N ALA A 95 3.38 8.81 9.09
CA ALA A 95 2.15 9.55 9.29
C ALA A 95 2.46 11.04 9.51
N GLY A 96 1.97 11.85 8.58
CA GLY A 96 1.78 13.29 8.74
C GLY A 96 0.36 13.64 8.34
N GLU A 97 -0.63 13.28 9.17
CA GLU A 97 -2.06 13.50 8.92
C GLU A 97 -2.42 15.00 8.72
N GLU A 98 -1.53 15.91 9.12
CA GLU A 98 -1.64 17.37 8.90
C GLU A 98 -1.10 17.87 7.55
N LEU A 99 -0.54 16.98 6.72
CA LEU A 99 -0.04 17.34 5.39
C LEU A 99 -1.06 16.88 4.33
N GLU A 100 -1.77 17.85 3.74
CA GLU A 100 -2.66 17.59 2.62
C GLU A 100 -1.86 17.02 1.43
N GLY A 101 -1.95 15.70 1.21
CA GLY A 101 -1.12 14.95 0.23
C GLY A 101 0.20 14.37 0.76
N GLY A 102 0.46 14.39 2.07
CA GLY A 102 1.79 14.14 2.66
C GLY A 102 2.06 12.77 3.28
N GLU A 103 1.79 11.68 2.56
CA GLU A 103 2.32 10.37 2.94
C GLU A 103 3.55 10.04 2.08
N GLU A 104 4.75 10.48 2.48
CA GLU A 104 5.96 10.02 1.78
C GLU A 104 6.24 8.55 2.10
N HIS A 105 6.35 7.75 1.05
CA HIS A 105 6.80 6.37 1.15
C HIS A 105 8.27 6.33 1.59
N TYR A 106 8.51 5.88 2.83
CA TYR A 106 9.83 5.92 3.45
C TYR A 106 10.65 4.66 3.14
N ARG A 107 10.02 3.49 3.19
CA ARG A 107 10.65 2.18 2.97
C ARG A 107 9.77 1.29 2.13
N VAL A 108 10.42 0.31 1.52
CA VAL A 108 9.76 -0.76 0.79
C VAL A 108 10.51 -2.07 1.01
N ALA A 109 9.75 -3.14 1.17
CA ALA A 109 10.24 -4.51 1.09
C ALA A 109 9.51 -5.21 -0.06
N GLU A 110 10.22 -6.09 -0.78
CA GLU A 110 9.63 -7.01 -1.72
C GLU A 110 9.49 -8.39 -1.07
N THR A 111 8.41 -9.09 -1.37
CA THR A 111 8.22 -10.46 -0.91
C THR A 111 9.03 -11.47 -1.74
N ASP A 112 9.58 -12.46 -1.04
CA ASP A 112 10.27 -13.61 -1.64
C ASP A 112 9.31 -14.62 -2.29
N ALA A 113 9.85 -15.75 -2.76
CA ALA A 113 9.07 -16.82 -3.40
C ALA A 113 8.05 -17.48 -2.46
N GLU A 114 8.25 -17.39 -1.15
CA GLU A 114 7.33 -17.86 -0.11
C GLU A 114 6.42 -16.73 0.40
N GLY A 115 6.36 -15.60 -0.31
CA GLY A 115 5.53 -14.45 0.03
C GLY A 115 6.02 -13.69 1.27
N ARG A 116 7.23 -13.95 1.77
CA ARG A 116 7.75 -13.34 3.00
C ARG A 116 8.53 -12.07 2.71
N PHE A 117 8.43 -11.09 3.59
CA PHE A 117 9.18 -9.84 3.49
C PHE A 117 9.86 -9.49 4.82
N THR A 118 10.86 -8.62 4.73
CA THR A 118 11.49 -8.00 5.89
C THR A 118 11.76 -6.53 5.59
N LEU A 119 11.28 -5.65 6.45
CA LEU A 119 11.50 -4.22 6.42
C LEU A 119 12.31 -3.84 7.66
N SER A 120 13.61 -3.65 7.48
CA SER A 120 14.54 -3.21 8.52
C SER A 120 14.55 -1.68 8.63
N ASP A 121 15.10 -1.18 9.75
CA ASP A 121 15.22 0.24 10.07
C ASP A 121 13.85 0.96 10.11
N ALA A 122 12.82 0.26 10.57
CA ALA A 122 11.51 0.82 10.81
C ALA A 122 11.58 1.80 12.00
N PRO A 123 11.02 3.02 11.89
CA PRO A 123 11.06 4.00 12.95
C PRO A 123 10.18 3.59 14.13
N SER A 124 10.54 4.04 15.33
CA SER A 124 9.67 3.95 16.49
C SER A 124 8.48 4.90 16.34
N GLY A 125 7.36 4.56 16.98
CA GLY A 125 6.09 5.26 16.85
C GLY A 125 5.16 4.58 15.84
N ARG A 126 4.05 5.25 15.54
CA ARG A 126 2.97 4.76 14.71
C ARG A 126 3.11 5.20 13.26
N PHE A 127 2.97 4.26 12.33
CA PHE A 127 3.04 4.49 10.88
C PHE A 127 2.04 3.59 10.15
N LEU A 128 1.88 3.82 8.85
CA LEU A 128 1.01 3.04 7.97
C LEU A 128 1.85 2.14 7.08
N LEU A 129 1.47 0.88 6.98
CA LEU A 129 1.99 -0.07 6.00
C LEU A 129 0.95 -0.28 4.91
N LYS A 130 1.40 -0.41 3.66
CA LYS A 130 0.53 -0.77 2.51
C LYS A 130 1.17 -1.91 1.71
N ALA A 131 0.38 -2.94 1.41
CA ALA A 131 0.82 -4.08 0.61
C ALA A 131 0.17 -4.06 -0.78
N TYR A 132 0.98 -4.23 -1.82
CA TYR A 132 0.60 -4.13 -3.24
C TYR A 132 0.99 -5.39 -3.98
N ALA A 133 0.10 -5.88 -4.84
CA ALA A 133 0.40 -6.92 -5.81
C ALA A 133 -0.34 -6.66 -7.13
N PRO A 134 0.16 -7.16 -8.27
CA PRO A 134 -0.53 -7.05 -9.54
C PRO A 134 -1.94 -7.64 -9.49
N ASN A 135 -2.93 -6.94 -10.07
CA ASN A 135 -4.32 -7.40 -10.17
C ASN A 135 -5.01 -7.68 -8.83
N ALA A 136 -4.52 -7.05 -7.76
CA ALA A 136 -5.12 -7.10 -6.44
C ALA A 136 -5.61 -5.71 -6.03
N ILE A 137 -6.35 -5.67 -4.92
CA ILE A 137 -6.59 -4.45 -4.15
C ILE A 137 -5.48 -4.35 -3.09
N TYR A 138 -4.89 -3.17 -2.93
CA TYR A 138 -3.93 -2.99 -1.83
C TYR A 138 -4.64 -3.04 -0.47
N VAL A 139 -3.91 -3.52 0.53
CA VAL A 139 -4.36 -3.55 1.93
C VAL A 139 -3.41 -2.75 2.78
N SER A 140 -3.95 -2.00 3.73
CA SER A 140 -3.19 -1.19 4.66
C SER A 140 -3.30 -1.68 6.10
N ARG A 141 -2.25 -1.46 6.89
CA ARG A 141 -2.21 -1.71 8.34
C ARG A 141 -1.49 -0.58 9.06
N ILE A 142 -2.05 -0.09 10.15
CA ILE A 142 -1.38 0.82 11.08
C ILE A 142 -0.60 -0.02 12.09
N VAL A 143 0.69 0.28 12.23
CA VAL A 143 1.58 -0.42 13.16
C VAL A 143 2.27 0.61 14.04
N ALA A 144 2.47 0.29 15.32
CA ALA A 144 3.35 1.03 16.20
C ALA A 144 4.47 0.13 16.75
N LEU A 145 5.69 0.65 16.71
CA LEU A 145 6.88 0.00 17.24
C LEU A 145 7.54 0.84 18.34
N ASP A 146 8.06 0.17 19.35
CA ASP A 146 9.08 0.71 20.24
C ASP A 146 10.47 0.66 19.55
N GLU A 147 11.45 1.39 20.09
CA GLU A 147 12.81 1.40 19.54
C GLU A 147 13.45 0.00 19.58
N GLY A 148 14.01 -0.45 18.45
CA GLY A 148 14.65 -1.76 18.31
C GLY A 148 13.69 -2.95 18.27
N GLU A 149 12.38 -2.70 18.29
CA GLU A 149 11.37 -3.76 18.34
C GLU A 149 11.23 -4.49 17.00
N THR A 150 10.86 -5.77 17.07
CA THR A 150 10.48 -6.56 15.89
C THR A 150 9.02 -6.97 15.98
N GLU A 151 8.25 -6.71 14.93
CA GLU A 151 6.86 -7.16 14.81
C GLU A 151 6.69 -8.05 13.58
N GLU A 152 5.83 -9.07 13.69
CA GLU A 152 5.46 -9.98 12.60
C GLU A 152 4.02 -9.74 12.18
N ILE A 153 3.78 -9.54 10.88
CA ILE A 153 2.45 -9.24 10.33
C ILE A 153 2.12 -10.06 9.08
N GLU A 154 0.83 -10.23 8.80
CA GLU A 154 0.34 -10.88 7.58
C GLU A 154 -0.60 -9.94 6.80
N PHE A 155 -0.42 -9.87 5.48
CA PHE A 155 -1.35 -9.23 4.55
C PHE A 155 -2.05 -10.28 3.70
N GLY A 156 -3.38 -10.25 3.66
CA GLY A 156 -4.16 -10.96 2.65
C GLY A 156 -4.67 -9.97 1.60
N LEU A 157 -4.26 -10.11 0.35
CA LEU A 157 -4.66 -9.22 -0.73
C LEU A 157 -5.83 -9.83 -1.53
N PRO A 158 -7.02 -9.21 -1.50
CA PRO A 158 -8.15 -9.65 -2.31
C PRO A 158 -7.82 -9.54 -3.80
N SER A 159 -8.21 -10.55 -4.58
CA SER A 159 -8.16 -10.43 -6.03
C SER A 159 -9.25 -9.45 -6.49
N ARG A 160 -9.03 -8.79 -7.63
CA ARG A 160 -10.09 -7.98 -8.22
C ARG A 160 -10.11 -8.08 -9.73
N VAL A 161 -11.26 -8.54 -10.24
CA VAL A 161 -11.53 -8.70 -11.67
C VAL A 161 -12.32 -7.51 -12.18
N VAL A 162 -11.70 -6.32 -12.12
CA VAL A 162 -12.19 -5.11 -12.79
C VAL A 162 -11.09 -4.57 -13.70
N PRO A 163 -11.41 -3.68 -14.65
CA PRO A 163 -10.39 -3.04 -15.46
C PRO A 163 -9.41 -2.26 -14.59
N ASN A 164 -8.16 -2.71 -14.54
CA ASN A 164 -7.08 -2.00 -13.85
C ASN A 164 -6.56 -0.85 -14.70
N PRO A 165 -5.95 0.18 -14.10
CA PRO A 165 -5.14 1.13 -14.85
C PRO A 165 -4.07 0.36 -15.64
N THR A 166 -3.80 0.83 -16.86
CA THR A 166 -2.82 0.22 -17.75
C THR A 166 -1.60 1.11 -17.83
N ILE A 167 -0.42 0.47 -17.72
CA ILE A 167 0.86 1.17 -17.78
C ILE A 167 1.72 0.65 -18.94
N SER A 168 2.55 1.54 -19.48
CA SER A 168 3.48 1.24 -20.58
C SER A 168 4.69 2.17 -20.59
N ALA A 169 5.72 1.77 -21.35
CA ALA A 169 6.95 2.55 -21.57
C ALA A 169 7.58 3.14 -20.30
N PRO A 170 7.87 2.33 -19.26
CA PRO A 170 8.61 2.78 -18.09
C PRO A 170 10.03 3.19 -18.48
N ARG A 171 10.56 4.24 -17.86
CA ARG A 171 11.86 4.83 -18.19
C ARG A 171 12.58 5.28 -16.92
N VAL A 172 13.89 5.09 -16.92
CA VAL A 172 14.84 5.60 -15.91
C VAL A 172 15.93 6.35 -16.68
N GLU A 173 15.77 7.66 -16.82
CA GLU A 173 16.63 8.50 -17.67
C GLU A 173 17.34 9.56 -16.81
N GLY A 174 18.60 9.29 -16.44
CA GLY A 174 19.37 10.20 -15.59
C GLY A 174 18.83 10.28 -14.17
N LEU A 175 18.04 11.32 -13.89
CA LEU A 175 17.32 11.55 -12.62
C LEU A 175 15.80 11.50 -12.81
N GLU A 176 15.30 11.35 -14.04
CA GLU A 176 13.87 11.28 -14.33
C GLU A 176 13.40 9.83 -14.33
N LEU A 177 12.31 9.59 -13.61
CA LEU A 177 11.50 8.37 -13.68
C LEU A 177 10.22 8.70 -14.42
N SER A 178 9.81 7.86 -15.37
CA SER A 178 8.52 8.09 -16.05
C SER A 178 7.85 6.83 -16.57
N LEU A 179 6.54 6.89 -16.74
CA LEU A 179 5.74 5.87 -17.44
C LEU A 179 4.51 6.50 -18.12
N ASP A 180 3.94 5.82 -19.10
CA ASP A 180 2.63 6.17 -19.64
C ASP A 180 1.53 5.41 -18.90
N VAL A 181 0.51 6.12 -18.42
CA VAL A 181 -0.64 5.59 -17.69
C VAL A 181 -1.92 5.84 -18.48
N ARG A 182 -2.81 4.85 -18.57
CA ARG A 182 -4.18 5.01 -19.07
C ARG A 182 -5.16 4.38 -18.10
N GLY A 183 -6.34 4.98 -17.97
CA GLY A 183 -7.40 4.56 -17.06
C GLY A 183 -8.32 5.72 -16.77
N THR A 184 -9.22 5.53 -15.81
CA THR A 184 -10.09 6.57 -15.23
C THR A 184 -9.85 6.62 -13.74
N ASN A 185 -10.11 7.77 -13.10
CA ASN A 185 -9.96 7.96 -11.65
C ASN A 185 -8.56 7.57 -11.14
N LEU A 186 -7.49 7.98 -11.84
CA LEU A 186 -6.13 7.65 -11.45
C LEU A 186 -5.76 8.38 -10.16
N ASP A 187 -5.13 7.69 -9.21
CA ASP A 187 -4.68 8.32 -7.97
C ASP A 187 -3.23 8.79 -8.09
N GLY A 188 -3.07 10.12 -8.01
CA GLY A 188 -1.80 10.84 -8.00
C GLY A 188 -0.81 10.37 -6.93
N ASN A 189 -1.32 9.92 -5.78
CA ASN A 189 -0.52 9.59 -4.60
C ASN A 189 -0.03 8.13 -4.62
N TYR A 190 -0.51 7.31 -5.57
CA TYR A 190 -0.25 5.87 -5.58
C TYR A 190 0.15 5.33 -6.96
N THR A 191 0.49 6.20 -7.90
CA THR A 191 1.27 5.79 -9.07
C THR A 191 2.75 5.83 -8.69
N LEU A 192 3.38 4.65 -8.58
CA LEU A 192 4.66 4.49 -7.90
C LEU A 192 5.75 3.97 -8.84
N ALA A 193 6.98 4.41 -8.57
CA ALA A 193 8.22 3.77 -8.99
C ALA A 193 8.95 3.29 -7.74
N VAL A 194 9.22 1.99 -7.69
CA VAL A 194 9.83 1.30 -6.55
C VAL A 194 11.20 0.79 -6.97
N ASN A 195 12.23 1.12 -6.18
CA ASN A 195 13.55 0.52 -6.27
C ASN A 195 13.79 -0.30 -4.99
N PRO A 196 13.51 -1.62 -5.04
CA PRO A 196 13.63 -2.48 -3.86
C PRO A 196 15.08 -2.66 -3.41
N ASP A 197 16.03 -2.67 -4.34
CA ASP A 197 17.47 -2.79 -4.04
C ASP A 197 17.96 -1.57 -3.22
N ALA A 198 17.38 -0.40 -3.48
CA ALA A 198 17.67 0.83 -2.75
C ALA A 198 16.72 1.10 -1.57
N GLY A 199 15.66 0.30 -1.39
CA GLY A 199 14.63 0.51 -0.38
C GLY A 199 13.85 1.83 -0.58
N VAL A 200 13.69 2.29 -1.82
CA VAL A 200 13.09 3.58 -2.17
C VAL A 200 11.79 3.40 -2.94
N THR A 201 10.79 4.20 -2.62
CA THR A 201 9.56 4.37 -3.40
C THR A 201 9.39 5.84 -3.75
N VAL A 202 8.95 6.11 -4.97
CA VAL A 202 8.76 7.47 -5.50
C VAL A 202 7.39 7.55 -6.15
N GLU A 203 6.63 8.57 -5.78
CA GLU A 203 5.36 8.88 -6.45
C GLU A 203 5.64 9.60 -7.77
N LEU A 204 4.97 9.15 -8.82
CA LEU A 204 4.91 9.85 -10.07
C LEU A 204 3.62 10.65 -10.12
N HIS A 205 3.69 11.79 -10.79
CA HIS A 205 2.54 12.66 -10.95
C HIS A 205 2.33 13.03 -12.42
N SER A 206 1.08 13.36 -12.75
CA SER A 206 0.70 14.07 -13.96
C SER A 206 -0.17 15.27 -13.61
N VAL A 207 -0.37 16.17 -14.57
CA VAL A 207 -1.27 17.32 -14.37
C VAL A 207 -2.69 16.78 -14.15
N ASP A 208 -3.32 17.21 -13.05
CA ASP A 208 -4.68 16.83 -12.65
C ASP A 208 -4.93 15.31 -12.58
N ASN A 209 -3.88 14.51 -12.32
CA ASN A 209 -3.91 13.05 -12.37
C ASN A 209 -4.47 12.49 -13.70
N ALA A 210 -4.30 13.23 -14.79
CA ALA A 210 -4.81 12.84 -16.09
C ALA A 210 -4.04 11.63 -16.67
N PRO A 211 -4.70 10.80 -17.50
CA PRO A 211 -4.02 9.81 -18.34
C PRO A 211 -2.94 10.46 -19.21
N GLY A 212 -1.82 9.76 -19.39
CA GLY A 212 -0.68 10.28 -20.16
C GLY A 212 0.65 9.92 -19.53
N ARG A 213 1.65 10.78 -19.71
CA ARG A 213 3.00 10.58 -19.16
C ARG A 213 3.07 11.08 -17.72
N TRP A 214 3.32 10.17 -16.80
CA TRP A 214 3.55 10.43 -15.39
C TRP A 214 5.04 10.46 -15.11
N ARG A 215 5.50 11.38 -14.25
CA ARG A 215 6.92 11.61 -14.01
C ARG A 215 7.25 11.87 -12.55
N ALA A 216 8.49 11.58 -12.19
CA ALA A 216 9.11 12.00 -10.94
C ALA A 216 10.61 12.28 -11.16
N THR A 217 11.21 13.02 -10.23
CA THR A 217 12.66 13.27 -10.21
C THR A 217 13.25 12.72 -8.93
N ILE A 218 14.32 11.94 -9.03
CA ILE A 218 15.08 11.46 -7.86
C ILE A 218 16.25 12.39 -7.54
N PRO A 219 16.63 12.55 -6.26
CA PRO A 219 17.67 13.51 -5.85
C PRO A 219 19.08 13.08 -6.28
N LYS A 220 19.27 11.80 -6.60
CA LYS A 220 20.53 11.23 -7.04
C LYS A 220 20.31 9.98 -7.89
N PRO A 221 21.27 9.59 -8.73
CA PRO A 221 21.26 8.30 -9.41
C PRO A 221 21.15 7.14 -8.40
N LEU A 222 20.21 6.23 -8.63
CA LEU A 222 20.12 4.96 -7.91
C LEU A 222 20.31 3.80 -8.90
N PRO A 223 21.23 2.85 -8.61
CA PRO A 223 21.41 1.64 -9.41
C PRO A 223 20.27 0.65 -9.14
N GLY A 224 20.32 -0.49 -9.82
CA GLY A 224 19.35 -1.58 -9.61
C GLY A 224 18.10 -1.43 -10.47
N ARG A 225 17.13 -2.29 -10.18
CA ARG A 225 15.88 -2.33 -10.94
C ARG A 225 14.87 -1.34 -10.38
N TRP A 226 14.07 -0.79 -11.28
CA TRP A 226 12.88 -0.02 -10.94
C TRP A 226 11.64 -0.79 -11.37
N VAL A 227 10.62 -0.78 -10.51
CA VAL A 227 9.33 -1.39 -10.74
C VAL A 227 8.26 -0.33 -10.66
N PHE A 228 7.43 -0.25 -11.70
CA PHE A 228 6.42 0.77 -11.87
C PHE A 228 5.04 0.15 -11.74
N MET A 229 4.15 0.87 -11.07
CA MET A 229 2.73 0.52 -10.93
C MET A 229 1.88 1.78 -10.95
N ALA A 230 0.64 1.66 -11.42
CA ALA A 230 -0.38 2.68 -11.27
C ALA A 230 -1.52 2.13 -10.41
N VAL A 231 -2.14 3.03 -9.66
CA VAL A 231 -3.29 2.74 -8.80
C VAL A 231 -4.38 3.74 -9.11
N ASP A 232 -5.63 3.28 -9.12
CA ASP A 232 -6.80 4.16 -9.23
C ASP A 232 -7.42 4.44 -7.85
N GLU A 233 -8.36 5.39 -7.79
CA GLU A 233 -9.07 5.78 -6.57
C GLU A 233 -9.90 4.63 -5.98
N GLN A 234 -10.17 3.59 -6.77
CA GLN A 234 -10.82 2.34 -6.35
C GLN A 234 -9.80 1.30 -5.84
N CYS A 235 -8.54 1.68 -5.68
CA CYS A 235 -7.44 0.89 -5.15
C CYS A 235 -7.02 -0.29 -6.04
N ASN A 236 -7.38 -0.26 -7.32
CA ASN A 236 -7.00 -1.30 -8.29
C ASN A 236 -5.57 -1.06 -8.76
N ILE A 237 -4.77 -2.12 -8.76
CA ILE A 237 -3.35 -2.04 -9.08
C ILE A 237 -3.13 -2.56 -10.51
N SER A 238 -2.40 -1.78 -11.31
CA SER A 238 -1.94 -2.24 -12.63
C SER A 238 -1.08 -3.49 -12.52
N ARG A 239 -0.79 -4.14 -13.65
CA ARG A 239 0.39 -5.01 -13.71
C ARG A 239 1.65 -4.22 -13.32
N PHE A 240 2.67 -4.91 -12.85
CA PHE A 240 3.98 -4.31 -12.65
C PHE A 240 4.80 -4.32 -13.94
N LEU A 241 5.54 -3.24 -14.17
CA LEU A 241 6.51 -3.15 -15.24
C LEU A 241 7.88 -2.80 -14.68
N THR A 242 8.92 -3.45 -15.21
CA THR A 242 10.29 -3.18 -14.80
C THR A 242 11.00 -2.31 -15.82
N ALA A 243 11.90 -1.45 -15.33
CA ALA A 243 12.95 -0.83 -16.12
C ALA A 243 14.26 -0.90 -15.33
N ALA A 244 15.37 -1.07 -16.04
CA ALA A 244 16.69 -0.95 -15.45
C ALA A 244 17.33 0.34 -15.97
N ARG A 245 18.25 0.86 -15.17
CA ARG A 245 19.17 1.89 -15.63
C ARG A 245 20.29 1.28 -16.46
#